data_AF-A0A7K4XCW0-F1
#
_entry.id   AF-A0A7K4XCW0-F1
#
_cell.length_a   1.000
_cell.length_b   1.000
_cell.length_c   1.000
_cell.angle_alpha   90.00
_cell.angle_beta   90.00
_cell.angle_gamma   90.00
#
_symmetry.space_group_name_H-M   'P 1'
#
loop_
_entity.id
_entity.type
_entity.pdbx_description
1 polymer ?
#
loop_
_entity_poly.entity_id
_entity_poly.type
_entity_poly.pdbx_seq_one_letter_code
_entity_poly.pdbx_strand_id
1 'polypeptide(L)' 'EQISTLESSFQRQQYLGAAERRQLAGRMRLSEVQIKTWFQNRRMKLKRQL' A
#
# COMPACT_ATOMS: atom_id res chain seq x y z
N GLU A 1 5.63 11.31 -7.09
CA GLU A 1 6.13 11.06 -5.72
C GLU A 1 5.29 10.08 -4.88
N GLN A 2 3.95 10.17 -4.85
CA GLN A 2 3.11 9.31 -4.00
C GLN A 2 3.24 7.80 -4.29
N ILE A 3 3.24 7.37 -5.56
CA ILE A 3 3.34 5.94 -5.90
C ILE A 3 4.68 5.32 -5.48
N SER A 4 5.78 6.09 -5.52
CA SER A 4 7.10 5.61 -5.08
C SER A 4 7.09 5.22 -3.59
N THR A 5 6.38 5.99 -2.76
CA THR A 5 6.24 5.69 -1.33
C THR A 5 5.41 4.43 -1.08
N LEU A 6 4.33 4.23 -1.86
CA LEU A 6 3.50 3.03 -1.78
C LEU A 6 4.24 1.78 -2.24
N GLU A 7 4.95 1.85 -3.38
CA GLU A 7 5.80 0.76 -3.87
C GLU A 7 6.93 0.43 -2.89
N SER A 8 7.61 1.46 -2.35
CA SER A 8 8.66 1.26 -1.34
C SER A 8 8.14 0.61 -0.06
N SER A 9 6.91 0.96 0.35
CA SER A 9 6.26 0.34 1.51
C SER A 9 5.84 -1.10 1.19
N PHE A 10 5.33 -1.35 -0.01
CA PHE A 10 4.92 -2.67 -0.47
C PHE A 10 6.08 -3.66 -0.61
N GLN A 11 7.25 -3.19 -1.07
CA GLN A 11 8.47 -3.99 -1.14
C GLN A 11 8.95 -4.44 0.25
N ARG A 12 8.76 -3.60 1.28
CA ARG A 12 9.05 -3.98 2.67
C ARG A 12 8.00 -4.93 3.22
N GLN A 13 6.73 -4.67 2.93
CA GLN A 13 5.62 -5.48 3.44
C GLN A 13 4.42 -5.46 2.50
N GLN A 14 4.02 -6.63 2.03
CA GLN A 14 2.94 -6.76 1.03
C GLN A 14 1.52 -6.70 1.62
N TYR A 15 1.40 -6.79 2.96
CA TYR A 15 0.13 -6.77 3.69
C TYR A 15 0.25 -5.83 4.88
N LEU A 16 -0.52 -4.76 4.92
CA LEU A 16 -0.53 -3.84 6.06
C LEU A 16 -1.55 -4.27 7.12
N GLY A 17 -1.13 -4.28 8.38
CA GLY A 17 -2.03 -4.28 9.52
C GLY A 17 -2.77 -2.94 9.68
N ALA A 18 -3.74 -2.89 10.60
CA ALA A 18 -4.56 -1.69 10.82
C ALA A 18 -3.74 -0.47 11.27
N ALA A 19 -2.78 -0.67 12.17
CA ALA A 19 -1.92 0.41 12.69
C ALA A 19 -1.02 1.00 11.59
N GLU A 20 -0.35 0.14 10.82
CA GLU A 20 0.56 0.54 9.74
C GLU A 20 -0.19 1.24 8.60
N ARG A 21 -1.39 0.75 8.26
CA ARG A 21 -2.25 1.39 7.28
C ARG A 21 -2.66 2.80 7.71
N ARG A 22 -3.01 2.99 8.99
CA ARG A 22 -3.34 4.32 9.54
C ARG A 22 -2.13 5.26 9.50
N GLN A 23 -0.94 4.77 9.88
CA GLN A 23 0.29 5.57 9.82
C GLN A 23 0.62 5.98 8.38
N LEU A 24 0.55 5.04 7.43
CA LEU A 24 0.83 5.31 6.03
C LEU A 24 -0.19 6.28 5.42
N ALA A 25 -1.47 6.10 5.73
CA ALA A 25 -2.55 7.01 5.37
C ALA A 25 -2.26 8.45 5.84
N GLY A 26 -1.90 8.62 7.12
CA GLY A 26 -1.53 9.92 7.68
C GLY A 26 -0.31 10.54 7.00
N ARG A 27 0.76 9.76 6.80
CA ARG A 27 1.99 10.23 6.14
C ARG A 27 1.75 10.67 4.69
N MET A 28 0.90 9.93 3.97
CA MET A 28 0.63 10.19 2.55
C MET A 28 -0.55 11.13 2.30
N ARG A 29 -1.26 11.55 3.35
CA ARG A 29 -2.52 12.30 3.28
C ARG A 29 -3.55 11.60 2.38
N LEU A 30 -3.66 10.29 2.52
CA LEU A 30 -4.63 9.44 1.83
C LEU A 30 -5.56 8.79 2.86
N SER A 31 -6.72 8.32 2.44
CA SER A 31 -7.59 7.51 3.30
C SER A 31 -7.05 6.10 3.48
N GLU A 32 -7.33 5.47 4.62
CA GLU A 32 -7.03 4.04 4.84
C GLU A 32 -7.63 3.15 3.74
N VAL A 33 -8.79 3.53 3.19
CA VAL A 33 -9.43 2.80 2.09
C VAL A 33 -8.59 2.87 0.81
N GLN A 34 -8.07 4.04 0.44
CA GLN A 34 -7.19 4.18 -0.72
C GLN A 34 -5.91 3.37 -0.56
N ILE A 35 -5.30 3.39 0.63
CA ILE A 35 -4.14 2.55 0.94
C ILE A 35 -4.51 1.07 0.80
N LYS A 36 -5.63 0.63 1.38
CA LYS A 36 -6.09 -0.76 1.32
C LYS A 36 -6.27 -1.22 -0.14
N THR A 37 -7.00 -0.44 -0.93
CA THR A 37 -7.30 -0.76 -2.33
C THR A 37 -6.03 -0.81 -3.17
N TRP A 38 -5.11 0.13 -2.97
CA TRP A 38 -3.84 0.12 -3.68
C TRP A 38 -3.03 -1.15 -3.37
N PHE A 39 -2.91 -1.53 -2.09
CA PHE A 39 -2.20 -2.76 -1.68
C PHE A 39 -2.86 -4.03 -2.23
N GLN A 40 -4.20 -4.08 -2.26
CA GLN A 40 -4.94 -5.17 -2.89
C GLN A 40 -4.64 -5.28 -4.39
N ASN A 41 -4.75 -4.18 -5.13
CA ASN A 41 -4.46 -4.13 -6.55
C ASN A 41 -3.00 -4.48 -6.86
N ARG A 42 -2.07 -4.03 -6.01
CA ARG A 42 -0.65 -4.31 -6.18
C ARG A 42 -0.31 -5.79 -6.04
N ARG A 43 -0.93 -6.49 -5.09
CA ARG A 43 -0.82 -7.96 -4.95
C ARG A 43 -1.40 -8.69 -6.16
N MET A 44 -2.56 -8.25 -6.65
CA MET A 44 -3.16 -8.84 -7.85
C MET A 44 -2.25 -8.66 -9.07
N LYS A 45 -1.62 -7.49 -9.22
CA LYS A 45 -0.62 -7.25 -10.26
C LYS A 45 0.59 -8.17 -10.13
N LEU A 46 1.14 -8.32 -8.92
CA LEU A 46 2.27 -9.23 -8.65
C LEU A 46 1.92 -10.67 -9.04
N LYS A 47 0.73 -11.16 -8.63
CA LYS A 47 0.27 -12.51 -8.97
C LYS A 47 0.11 -12.73 -10.48
N ARG A 48 -0.29 -11.70 -11.24
CA ARG A 48 -0.39 -11.76 -12.71
C ARG A 48 0.96 -11.75 -13.43
N GLN A 49 2.02 -11.32 -12.74
CA GLN A 49 3.38 -11.23 -13.28
C GLN A 49 4.24 -12.45 -12.91
N LEU A 50 3.71 -13.35 -12.06
CA LEU A 50 4.22 -14.69 -11.79
C LEU A 50 3.58 -15.67 -12.77
#